data_AF-A0A920J169-F1
#
_entry.id   AF-A0A920J169-F1
#
_cell.length_a   1.000
_cell.length_b   1.000
_cell.length_c   1.000
_cell.angle_alpha   90.00
_cell.angle_beta   90.00
_cell.angle_gamma   90.00
#
_symmetry.space_group_name_H-M   'P 1'
#
loop_
_entity.id
_entity.type
_entity.pdbx_description
1 polymer ?
#
loop_
_entity_poly.entity_id
_entity_poly.type
_entity_poly.pdbx_seq_one_letter_code
_entity_poly.pdbx_strand_id
1 'polypeptide(L)' 'MASMNRAMSPDFDSIFLTPKAKYSFLSSSLVREIASMGGEVSEFVDPIVEAALKKI' A
#
# COMPACT_ATOMS: atom_id res chain seq x y z
N MET A 1 -14.62 8.24 3.75
CA MET A 1 -14.11 8.94 2.55
C MET A 1 -15.06 8.87 1.36
N ALA A 2 -15.68 7.71 1.07
CA ALA A 2 -16.68 7.58 -0.01
C ALA A 2 -17.77 8.68 0.00
N SER A 3 -18.35 8.95 1.16
CA SER A 3 -19.41 9.97 1.31
C SER A 3 -18.94 11.38 0.99
N MET A 4 -17.66 11.69 1.26
CA MET A 4 -17.09 13.01 0.97
C MET A 4 -16.77 13.16 -0.52
N ASN A 5 -16.22 12.12 -1.14
CA ASN A 5 -15.96 12.11 -2.58
C ASN A 5 -17.26 12.30 -3.37
N ARG A 6 -18.33 11.63 -2.97
CA ARG A 6 -19.66 11.77 -3.59
C ARG A 6 -20.30 13.15 -3.35
N ALA A 7 -20.04 13.77 -2.19
CA ALA A 7 -20.50 15.14 -1.92
C ALA A 7 -19.77 16.19 -2.78
N MET A 8 -18.50 15.94 -3.13
CA MET A 8 -17.70 16.84 -3.98
C MET A 8 -17.92 16.61 -5.48
N SER A 9 -18.16 15.36 -5.88
CA SER A 9 -18.42 14.98 -7.27
C SER A 9 -19.53 13.91 -7.31
N PRO A 10 -20.77 14.31 -7.59
CA PRO A 10 -21.93 13.42 -7.56
C PRO A 10 -21.86 12.26 -8.56
N ASP A 11 -21.13 12.44 -9.66
CA ASP A 11 -20.95 11.45 -10.73
C ASP A 11 -19.81 10.46 -10.44
N PHE A 12 -19.09 10.62 -9.33
CA PHE A 12 -17.98 9.76 -8.95
C PHE A 12 -18.43 8.63 -8.01
N ASP A 13 -18.27 7.40 -8.48
CA ASP A 13 -18.47 6.20 -7.66
C ASP A 13 -17.14 5.62 -7.16
N SER A 14 -17.17 5.04 -5.97
CA SER A 14 -16.01 4.38 -5.36
C SER A 14 -16.35 2.93 -5.06
N ILE A 15 -15.56 2.00 -5.61
CA ILE A 15 -15.68 0.57 -5.35
C ILE A 15 -14.64 0.18 -4.30
N PHE A 16 -15.08 -0.52 -3.26
CA PHE A 16 -14.22 -1.04 -2.21
C PHE A 16 -14.03 -2.55 -2.39
N LEU A 17 -12.77 -2.98 -2.31
CA LEU A 17 -12.41 -4.40 -2.38
C LEU A 17 -11.72 -4.79 -1.08
N THR A 18 -12.16 -5.89 -0.48
CA THR A 18 -11.47 -6.46 0.67
C THR A 18 -10.22 -7.19 0.20
N PRO A 19 -9.04 -6.91 0.76
CA PRO A 19 -7.83 -7.63 0.41
C PRO A 19 -7.94 -9.10 0.81
N LYS A 20 -7.18 -9.97 0.13
CA LYS A 20 -6.99 -11.35 0.61
C LYS A 20 -6.33 -11.30 1.99
N ALA A 21 -6.74 -12.19 2.91
CA ALA A 21 -6.25 -12.21 4.30
C ALA A 21 -4.71 -12.13 4.42
N LYS A 22 -3.98 -12.78 3.51
CA LYS A 22 -2.51 -12.77 3.46
C LYS A 22 -1.87 -11.40 3.17
N TYR A 23 -2.63 -10.40 2.77
CA TYR A 23 -2.16 -9.04 2.51
C TYR A 23 -2.84 -7.99 3.40
N SER A 24 -3.77 -8.38 4.26
CA SER A 24 -4.53 -7.45 5.10
C SER A 24 -3.68 -6.70 6.13
N PHE A 25 -2.49 -7.21 6.45
CA PHE A 25 -1.54 -6.57 7.37
C PHE A 25 -0.52 -5.67 6.66
N LEU A 26 -0.47 -5.69 5.32
CA LEU A 26 0.55 -4.97 4.57
C LEU A 26 0.19 -3.49 4.42
N SER A 27 1.13 -2.61 4.74
CA SER A 27 1.02 -1.17 4.47
C SER A 27 2.36 -0.62 3.99
N SER A 28 2.33 0.42 3.15
CA SER A 28 3.56 1.06 2.65
C SER A 28 4.43 1.62 3.77
N SER A 29 3.81 2.10 4.86
CA SER A 29 4.55 2.59 6.03
C SER A 29 5.33 1.46 6.70
N LEU A 30 4.68 0.32 6.94
CA LEU A 30 5.32 -0.85 7.55
C LEU A 30 6.49 -1.37 6.70
N VAL A 31 6.29 -1.50 5.39
CA VAL A 31 7.35 -1.97 4.47
C VAL A 31 8.55 -1.03 4.50
N ARG A 32 8.32 0.29 4.47
CA ARG A 32 9.41 1.29 4.50
C ARG A 32 10.14 1.27 5.83
N GLU A 33 9.44 1.07 6.94
CA GLU A 33 10.04 0.94 8.27
C GLU A 33 10.96 -0.29 8.36
N ILE A 34 10.47 -1.47 7.95
CA ILE A 34 11.28 -2.70 7.90
C ILE A 34 12.52 -2.50 7.01
N ALA A 35 12.35 -1.95 5.81
CA ALA A 35 13.45 -1.68 4.90
C ALA A 35 14.48 -0.70 5.50
N SER A 36 14.04 0.34 6.21
CA SER A 36 14.92 1.32 6.87
C SER A 36 15.75 0.72 8.01
N MET A 37 15.28 -0.38 8.62
CA MET A 37 15.99 -1.13 9.64
C MET A 37 16.94 -2.19 9.05
N GLY A 38 17.08 -2.25 7.72
CA GLY A 38 17.86 -3.26 7.01
C GLY A 38 17.15 -4.63 6.91
N GLY A 39 15.84 -4.67 7.14
CA GLY A 39 15.03 -5.87 6.98
C GLY A 39 14.81 -6.24 5.51
N GLU A 40 14.58 -7.53 5.28
CA GLU A 40 14.30 -8.10 3.96
C GLU A 40 12.81 -7.96 3.65
N VAL A 41 12.46 -7.50 2.44
CA VAL A 41 11.06 -7.17 2.06
C VAL A 41 10.61 -7.74 0.71
N SER A 42 11.43 -8.58 0.07
CA SER A 42 11.19 -9.14 -1.28
C SER A 42 9.88 -9.94 -1.39
N GLU A 43 9.42 -10.57 -0.30
CA GLU A 43 8.14 -11.29 -0.28
C GLU A 43 6.93 -10.35 -0.31
N PHE A 44 7.12 -9.06 -0.03
CA PHE A 44 6.06 -8.07 0.12
C PHE A 44 5.98 -7.05 -1.00
N VAL A 45 7.03 -6.93 -1.82
CA VAL A 45 7.11 -5.92 -2.88
C VAL A 45 7.65 -6.51 -4.19
N ASP A 46 7.34 -5.82 -5.28
CA ASP A 46 7.95 -6.12 -6.58
C ASP A 46 9.48 -5.84 -6.55
N PRO A 47 10.31 -6.61 -7.27
CA PRO A 47 11.76 -6.39 -7.32
C PRO A 47 12.18 -4.97 -7.69
N ILE A 48 11.39 -4.28 -8.54
CA ILE A 48 11.66 -2.88 -8.92
C ILE A 48 11.56 -1.96 -7.68
N VAL A 49 10.58 -2.22 -6.82
CA VAL A 49 10.36 -1.46 -5.57
C VAL A 49 11.43 -1.78 -4.55
N GLU A 50 11.81 -3.05 -4.40
CA GLU A 50 12.91 -3.46 -3.51
C GLU A 50 14.22 -2.76 -3.88
N ALA A 51 14.56 -2.73 -5.17
CA ALA A 51 15.74 -2.03 -5.67
C ALA A 51 15.69 -0.52 -5.43
N ALA A 52 14.49 0.08 -5.44
CA ALA A 52 14.31 1.48 -5.10
C ALA A 52 14.45 1.75 -3.59
N LEU A 53 13.94 0.86 -2.74
CA LEU A 53 14.03 0.96 -1.29
C LEU A 53 15.49 0.88 -0.78
N LYS A 54 16.34 0.08 -1.43
CA LYS A 54 17.78 -0.03 -1.11
C LYS A 54 18.61 1.21 -1.44
N LYS A 55 18.05 2.18 -2.17
CA LYS A 55 18.73 3.45 -2.53
C LYS A 55 18.37 4.62 -1.61
N ILE A 56 17.46 4.39 -0.67
CA ILE A 56 17.03 5.36 0.35
C ILE A 56 17.98 5.25 1.54
#